data_AF-A0A349S3F1-F1
#
_entry.id   AF-A0A349S3F1-F1
#
_cell.length_a   1.000
_cell.length_b   1.000
_cell.length_c   1.000
_cell.angle_alpha   90.00
_cell.angle_beta   90.00
_cell.angle_gamma   90.00
#
_symmetry.space_group_name_H-M   'P 1'
#
loop_
_entity.id
_entity.type
_entity.pdbx_description
1 polymer ?
#
loop_
_entity_poly.entity_id
_entity_poly.type
_entity_poly.pdbx_seq_one_letter_code
_entity_poly.pdbx_strand_id
1 'polypeptide(L)'
;IKGMIQEHKLRIEAGQGSILFGLDSFAEGVDLPGKFCQHVIITKLPFPVFTQPVEQAKQEWIIKQGGDPFQLLSLPMTSMKLIQACGRLLRTESDSGRITLLDARVKKQRYGRQLLQALPQYQIEHSPSLSETE
;
A
#
# COMPACT_ATOMS: atom_id res chain seq x y z
N ILE A 1 -19.84 2.04 -1.80
CA ILE A 1 -18.76 2.65 -0.99
C ILE A 1 -19.30 3.41 0.22
N LYS A 2 -20.05 4.52 0.06
CA LYS A 2 -20.55 5.33 1.21
C LYS A 2 -21.33 4.52 2.27
N GLY A 3 -22.25 3.65 1.85
CA GLY A 3 -23.00 2.79 2.78
C GLY A 3 -22.13 1.81 3.56
N MET A 4 -21.12 1.20 2.93
CA MET A 4 -20.16 0.31 3.61
C MET A 4 -19.32 1.05 4.65
N ILE A 5 -18.90 2.29 4.33
CA ILE A 5 -18.16 3.13 5.28
C ILE A 5 -19.05 3.48 6.47
N GLN A 6 -20.31 3.81 6.24
CA GLN A 6 -21.25 4.14 7.31
C GLN A 6 -21.46 2.94 8.23
N GLU A 7 -21.73 1.76 7.68
CA GLU A 7 -21.86 0.52 8.43
C GLU A 7 -20.59 0.20 9.22
N HIS A 8 -19.42 0.38 8.60
CA HIS A 8 -18.15 0.19 9.28
C HIS A 8 -18.02 1.12 10.51
N LYS A 9 -18.33 2.41 10.37
CA LYS A 9 -18.30 3.35 11.49
C LYS A 9 -19.26 2.96 12.62
N LEU A 10 -20.49 2.59 12.29
CA LEU A 10 -21.50 2.15 13.27
C LEU A 10 -21.04 0.93 14.06
N ARG A 11 -20.45 -0.07 13.40
CA ARG A 11 -19.91 -1.27 14.08
C ARG A 11 -18.78 -0.93 15.03
N ILE A 12 -17.82 -0.11 14.59
CA ILE A 12 -16.70 0.32 15.43
C ILE A 12 -17.20 1.14 16.63
N GLU A 13 -18.21 2.00 16.45
CA GLU A 13 -18.83 2.75 17.54
C GLU A 13 -19.56 1.87 18.55
N ALA A 14 -20.16 0.77 18.09
CA ALA A 14 -20.77 -0.25 18.94
C ALA A 14 -19.73 -1.17 19.63
N GLY A 15 -18.43 -0.92 19.48
CA GLY A 15 -17.36 -1.75 20.04
C GLY A 15 -17.15 -3.08 19.32
N GLN A 16 -17.70 -3.24 18.11
CA GLN A 16 -17.56 -4.43 17.29
C GLN A 16 -16.39 -4.32 16.32
N GLY A 17 -15.81 -5.45 15.93
CA GLY A 17 -14.83 -5.50 14.83
C GLY A 17 -15.49 -5.28 13.46
N SER A 18 -14.75 -4.66 12.54
CA SER A 18 -15.17 -4.48 11.14
C SER A 18 -13.96 -4.41 10.22
N ILE A 19 -14.03 -5.07 9.07
CA ILE A 19 -12.95 -5.12 8.07
C ILE A 19 -13.51 -4.66 6.73
N LEU A 20 -12.81 -3.73 6.09
CA LEU A 20 -13.11 -3.27 4.75
C LEU A 20 -12.14 -3.92 3.75
N PHE A 21 -12.68 -4.60 2.76
CA PHE A 21 -11.93 -5.13 1.63
C PHE A 21 -12.17 -4.29 0.39
N GLY A 22 -11.10 -3.98 -0.34
CA GLY A 22 -11.16 -3.16 -1.52
C GLY A 22 -9.98 -3.35 -2.45
N LEU A 23 -10.20 -3.01 -3.72
CA LEU A 23 -9.14 -2.89 -4.73
C LEU A 23 -8.56 -1.47 -4.70
N ASP A 24 -7.60 -1.16 -5.58
CA ASP A 24 -6.93 0.16 -5.65
C ASP A 24 -7.95 1.35 -5.63
N SER A 25 -9.09 1.21 -6.31
CA SER A 25 -10.13 2.25 -6.37
C SER A 25 -10.89 2.46 -5.06
N PHE A 26 -10.87 1.48 -4.15
CA PHE A 26 -11.48 1.64 -2.83
C PHE A 26 -10.72 2.64 -1.97
N ALA A 27 -9.41 2.82 -2.20
CA ALA A 27 -8.61 3.77 -1.45
C ALA A 27 -8.92 5.24 -1.84
N GLU A 28 -9.47 5.51 -3.02
CA GLU A 28 -9.79 6.87 -3.44
C GLU A 28 -11.02 7.39 -2.71
N GLY A 29 -10.82 8.35 -1.80
CA GLY A 29 -11.91 9.05 -1.10
C GLY A 29 -12.41 8.42 0.21
N VAL A 30 -11.82 7.33 0.71
CA VAL A 30 -12.15 6.78 2.04
C VAL A 30 -11.48 7.60 3.14
N ASP A 31 -12.29 8.15 4.06
CA ASP A 31 -11.86 8.92 5.23
C ASP A 31 -12.25 8.22 6.54
N LEU A 32 -11.25 7.61 7.19
CA LEU A 32 -11.38 6.80 8.39
C LEU A 32 -10.27 7.17 9.40
N PRO A 33 -10.41 8.28 10.13
CA PRO A 33 -9.41 8.72 11.10
C PRO A 33 -9.46 7.90 12.40
N GLY A 34 -8.33 7.83 13.11
CA GLY A 34 -8.21 7.24 14.44
C GLY A 34 -8.76 5.82 14.55
N LYS A 35 -9.71 5.59 15.48
CA LYS A 35 -10.26 4.26 15.77
C LYS A 35 -10.93 3.57 14.57
N PHE A 36 -11.27 4.32 13.52
CA PHE A 36 -11.90 3.76 12.32
C PHE A 36 -10.89 3.13 11.35
N CYS A 37 -9.59 3.38 11.51
CA CYS A 37 -8.56 2.67 10.74
C CYS A 37 -7.28 2.58 11.56
N GLN A 38 -7.06 1.42 12.18
CA GLN A 38 -5.86 1.14 12.97
C GLN A 38 -4.95 0.08 12.34
N HIS A 39 -5.40 -0.57 11.27
CA HIS A 39 -4.63 -1.59 10.56
C HIS A 39 -4.86 -1.51 9.06
N VAL A 40 -3.80 -1.26 8.30
CA VAL A 40 -3.80 -1.36 6.84
C VAL A 40 -3.04 -2.61 6.43
N ILE A 41 -3.67 -3.47 5.62
CA ILE A 41 -3.05 -4.68 5.07
C ILE A 41 -2.88 -4.50 3.57
N ILE A 42 -1.64 -4.55 3.10
CA ILE A 42 -1.29 -4.48 1.69
C ILE A 42 -0.85 -5.88 1.25
N THR A 43 -1.70 -6.55 0.49
CA THR A 43 -1.51 -7.96 0.12
C THR A 43 -0.41 -8.15 -0.92
N LYS A 44 -0.20 -7.17 -1.79
CA LYS A 44 0.79 -7.21 -2.87
C LYS A 44 1.32 -5.81 -3.20
N LEU A 45 2.56 -5.73 -3.69
CA LEU A 45 3.11 -4.49 -4.24
C LEU A 45 2.32 -4.07 -5.49
N PRO A 46 1.79 -2.83 -5.53
CA PRO A 46 0.89 -2.35 -6.58
C PRO A 46 1.64 -1.90 -7.84
N PHE A 47 2.46 -2.77 -8.41
CA PHE A 47 3.17 -2.48 -9.66
C PHE A 47 2.17 -2.22 -10.80
N PRO A 48 2.38 -1.15 -11.60
CA PRO A 48 1.48 -0.82 -12.69
C PRO A 48 1.60 -1.83 -13.83
N VAL A 49 0.49 -2.03 -14.54
CA VAL A 49 0.46 -2.68 -15.84
C VAL A 49 0.17 -1.60 -16.86
N PHE A 50 1.13 -1.32 -17.74
CA PHE A 50 1.01 -0.28 -18.75
C PHE A 50 0.28 -0.82 -19.98
N THR A 51 -1.02 -0.61 -20.02
CA THR A 51 -1.89 -1.05 -21.14
C THR A 51 -2.22 0.09 -22.10
N GLN A 52 -1.99 1.34 -21.70
CA GLN A 52 -2.32 2.49 -22.52
C GLN A 52 -1.20 2.80 -23.52
N PRO A 53 -1.50 3.14 -24.79
CA PRO A 53 -0.49 3.41 -25.81
C PRO A 53 0.52 4.49 -25.40
N VAL A 54 0.06 5.53 -24.69
CA VAL A 54 0.93 6.61 -24.20
C VAL A 54 1.92 6.11 -23.16
N GLU A 55 1.51 5.20 -22.28
CA GLU A 55 2.40 4.63 -21.27
C GLU A 55 3.41 3.67 -21.88
N GLN A 56 2.97 2.85 -22.84
CA GLN A 56 3.86 1.96 -23.60
C GLN A 56 4.91 2.75 -24.38
N ALA A 57 4.50 3.83 -25.05
CA ALA A 57 5.43 4.72 -25.75
C ALA A 57 6.48 5.34 -24.80
N LYS A 58 6.09 5.69 -23.56
CA LYS A 58 7.05 6.15 -22.54
C LYS A 58 8.04 5.05 -22.15
N GLN A 59 7.58 3.82 -21.97
CA GLN A 59 8.48 2.70 -21.68
C GLN A 59 9.48 2.47 -22.83
N GLU A 60 8.99 2.44 -24.07
CA GLU A 60 9.84 2.27 -25.26
C GLU A 60 10.86 3.40 -25.40
N TRP A 61 10.46 4.64 -25.13
CA TRP A 61 11.37 5.78 -25.16
C TRP A 61 12.50 5.63 -24.14
N ILE A 62 12.20 5.22 -22.90
CA ILE A 62 13.23 4.96 -21.88
C ILE A 62 14.21 3.86 -22.33
N ILE A 63 13.69 2.77 -22.90
CA ILE A 63 14.51 1.67 -23.41
C ILE A 63 15.43 2.16 -24.54
N LYS A 64 14.91 2.97 -25.48
CA LYS A 64 15.69 3.56 -26.58
C LYS A 64 16.82 4.47 -26.09
N GLN A 65 16.66 5.10 -24.92
CA GLN A 65 17.71 5.89 -24.26
C GLN A 65 18.68 5.04 -23.41
N GLY A 66 18.53 3.71 -23.41
CA GLY A 66 19.38 2.80 -22.62
C GLY A 66 19.00 2.70 -21.13
N GLY A 67 17.82 3.21 -20.74
CA GLY A 67 17.34 3.16 -19.37
C GLY A 67 16.48 1.94 -19.05
N ASP A 68 16.21 1.72 -17.76
CA ASP A 68 15.30 0.67 -17.26
C ASP A 68 13.93 1.27 -16.88
N PRO A 69 12.85 1.00 -17.64
CA PRO A 69 11.50 1.47 -17.29
C PRO A 69 11.01 0.97 -15.94
N PHE A 70 11.47 -0.18 -15.45
CA PHE A 70 11.09 -0.67 -14.13
C PHE A 70 11.60 0.29 -13.04
N GLN A 71 12.87 0.69 -13.11
CA GLN A 71 13.49 1.61 -12.16
C GLN A 71 12.95 3.03 -12.30
N LEU A 72 12.71 3.48 -13.53
CA LEU A 72 12.37 4.89 -13.80
C LEU A 72 10.86 5.18 -13.80
N LEU A 73 10.00 4.17 -13.99
CA LEU A 73 8.54 4.33 -13.98
C LEU A 73 7.87 3.44 -12.94
N SER A 74 8.01 2.12 -13.07
CA SER A 74 7.22 1.17 -12.27
C SER A 74 7.48 1.30 -10.77
N LEU A 75 8.75 1.42 -10.39
CA LEU A 75 9.16 1.52 -9.00
C LEU A 75 8.70 2.84 -8.35
N PRO A 76 8.93 4.03 -8.94
CA PRO A 76 8.36 5.29 -8.46
C PRO A 76 6.83 5.27 -8.32
N MET A 77 6.12 4.74 -9.31
CA MET A 77 4.65 4.65 -9.26
C MET A 77 4.19 3.75 -8.11
N THR A 78 4.87 2.62 -7.89
CA THR A 78 4.59 1.72 -6.77
C THR A 78 4.87 2.39 -5.44
N SER A 79 5.99 3.11 -5.31
CA SER A 79 6.35 3.87 -4.12
C SER A 79 5.27 4.89 -3.76
N MET A 80 4.81 5.69 -4.73
CA MET A 80 3.73 6.66 -4.54
C MET A 80 2.43 6.00 -4.06
N LYS A 81 2.02 4.90 -4.67
CA LYS A 81 0.84 4.15 -4.25
C LYS A 81 0.96 3.60 -2.82
N LEU A 82 2.14 3.10 -2.45
CA LEU A 82 2.38 2.63 -1.08
C LEU A 82 2.29 3.77 -0.07
N ILE A 83 2.88 4.93 -0.36
CA ILE A 83 2.79 6.13 0.50
C ILE A 83 1.32 6.52 0.69
N GLN A 84 0.53 6.55 -0.39
CA GLN A 84 -0.91 6.85 -0.33
C GLN A 84 -1.70 5.83 0.49
N ALA A 85 -1.37 4.54 0.39
CA ALA A 85 -1.99 3.50 1.20
C ALA A 85 -1.63 3.66 2.68
N CYS A 86 -0.38 4.01 2.99
CA CYS A 86 0.07 4.26 4.35
C CYS A 86 -0.58 5.52 4.96
N GLY A 87 -0.80 6.56 4.15
CA GLY A 87 -1.54 7.76 4.55
C GLY A 87 -3.03 7.52 4.85
N ARG A 88 -3.55 6.30 4.63
CA ARG A 88 -4.88 5.92 5.14
C ARG A 88 -4.87 5.65 6.64
N LEU A 89 -3.74 5.17 7.17
CA LEU A 89 -3.57 4.89 8.60
C LEU A 89 -3.29 6.16 9.39
N LEU A 90 -2.43 7.04 8.87
CA LEU A 90 -1.99 8.26 9.55
C LEU A 90 -2.64 9.49 8.90
N ARG A 91 -3.77 9.96 9.44
CA ARG A 91 -4.44 11.20 9.00
C ARG A 91 -4.28 12.36 9.96
N THR A 92 -4.19 12.08 11.26
CA THR A 92 -3.98 13.06 12.33
C THR A 92 -2.70 12.75 13.09
N GLU A 93 -2.15 13.73 13.81
CA GLU A 93 -0.94 13.54 14.63
C GLU A 93 -1.12 12.52 15.76
N SER A 94 -2.37 12.31 16.20
CA SER A 94 -2.72 11.32 17.21
C SER A 94 -2.98 9.92 16.65
N ASP A 95 -3.03 9.76 15.32
CA ASP A 95 -3.29 8.47 14.72
C ASP A 95 -2.11 7.53 14.94
N SER A 96 -2.40 6.30 15.32
CA SER A 96 -1.42 5.23 15.45
C SER A 96 -2.03 3.92 15.00
N GLY A 97 -1.17 3.00 14.57
CA GLY A 97 -1.62 1.67 14.17
C GLY A 97 -0.54 0.89 13.43
N ARG A 98 -0.98 -0.12 12.68
CA ARG A 98 -0.10 -1.09 12.04
C ARG A 98 -0.30 -1.11 10.52
N ILE A 99 0.80 -1.28 9.80
CA ILE A 99 0.76 -1.60 8.37
C ILE A 99 1.40 -2.97 8.17
N THR A 100 0.68 -3.88 7.51
CA THR A 100 1.21 -5.20 7.19
C THR A 100 1.36 -5.34 5.68
N LEU A 101 2.61 -5.46 5.22
CA LEU A 101 2.95 -5.80 3.84
C LEU A 101 3.12 -7.31 3.74
N LEU A 102 2.22 -7.99 3.01
CA LEU A 102 2.27 -9.45 2.84
C LEU A 102 3.14 -9.90 1.66
N ASP A 103 3.62 -8.96 0.85
CA ASP A 103 4.43 -9.26 -0.33
C ASP A 103 5.89 -9.60 0.03
N ALA A 104 6.26 -10.87 -0.12
CA ALA A 104 7.61 -11.35 0.17
C ALA A 104 8.71 -10.62 -0.64
N ARG A 105 8.37 -10.01 -1.79
CA ARG A 105 9.33 -9.26 -2.61
C ARG A 105 9.89 -8.05 -1.88
N VAL A 106 9.16 -7.49 -0.92
CA VAL A 106 9.65 -6.39 -0.07
C VAL A 106 10.92 -6.79 0.70
N LYS A 107 10.99 -8.05 1.15
CA LYS A 107 12.17 -8.59 1.84
C LYS A 107 13.22 -9.15 0.87
N LYS A 108 12.79 -9.83 -0.19
CA LYS A 108 13.67 -10.63 -1.07
C LYS A 108 14.34 -9.83 -2.19
N GLN A 109 13.72 -8.74 -2.65
CA GLN A 109 14.19 -7.99 -3.82
C GLN A 109 14.98 -6.74 -3.41
N ARG A 110 16.00 -6.39 -4.20
CA ARG A 110 16.85 -5.20 -3.93
C ARG A 110 16.02 -3.90 -3.85
N TYR A 111 15.03 -3.77 -4.72
CA TYR A 111 14.13 -2.61 -4.74
C TYR A 111 13.20 -2.55 -3.51
N GLY A 112 13.02 -3.66 -2.78
CA GLY A 112 12.18 -3.69 -1.59
C GLY A 112 12.67 -2.74 -0.51
N ARG A 113 14.00 -2.64 -0.33
CA ARG A 113 14.63 -1.67 0.58
C ARG A 113 14.37 -0.23 0.14
N GLN A 114 14.41 0.05 -1.17
CA GLN A 114 14.13 1.38 -1.72
C GLN A 114 12.67 1.79 -1.46
N LEU A 115 11.73 0.86 -1.63
CA LEU A 115 10.32 1.10 -1.32
C LEU A 115 10.12 1.42 0.18
N LEU A 116 10.74 0.64 1.07
CA LEU A 116 10.64 0.87 2.52
C LEU A 116 11.27 2.21 2.94
N GLN A 117 12.38 2.61 2.32
CA GLN A 117 13.04 3.88 2.61
C GLN A 117 12.25 5.11 2.14
N ALA A 118 11.39 4.94 1.15
CA ALA A 118 10.51 6.02 0.67
C ALA A 118 9.28 6.23 1.56
N LEU A 119 8.95 5.27 2.43
CA LEU A 119 7.87 5.41 3.40
C LEU A 119 8.27 6.37 4.53
N PRO A 120 7.29 6.96 5.24
CA PRO A 120 7.53 7.60 6.53
C PRO A 120 8.35 6.71 7.49
N GLN A 121 8.97 7.32 8.50
CA GLN A 121 9.84 6.62 9.46
C GLN A 121 9.04 5.69 10.38
N TYR A 122 8.66 4.53 9.85
CA TYR A 122 8.00 3.47 10.58
C TYR A 122 9.00 2.61 11.34
N GLN A 123 8.58 2.09 12.49
CA GLN A 123 9.25 0.96 13.11
C GLN A 123 8.92 -0.30 12.29
N ILE A 124 9.94 -0.91 11.68
CA ILE A 124 9.77 -2.07 10.82
C ILE A 124 10.01 -3.33 11.63
N GLU A 125 8.96 -4.14 11.77
CA GLU A 125 9.02 -5.47 12.37
C GLU A 125 8.95 -6.53 11.26
N HIS A 126 9.83 -7.53 11.34
CA HIS A 126 9.75 -8.70 10.48
C HIS A 126 9.06 -9.83 11.23
N SER A 127 7.85 -10.20 10.82
CA SER A 127 7.24 -11.44 11.32
C SER A 127 8.16 -12.62 11.00
N PRO A 128 8.33 -13.58 11.94
CA PRO A 128 9.01 -14.83 11.66
C PRO A 128 8.33 -15.52 10.48
N SER A 129 9.12 -16.24 9.66
CA SER A 129 8.53 -17.11 8.65
C SER A 129 7.61 -18.11 9.35
N LEU A 130 6.42 -18.33 8.80
CA LEU A 130 5.53 -19.42 9.19
C LEU A 130 6.21 -20.74 8.76
N SER A 131 7.22 -21.14 9.51
CA SER A 131 7.96 -22.40 9.43
C SER A 131 8.44 -22.63 10.86
N GLU A 132 7.98 -23.73 11.47
CA GLU A 132 8.13 -24.13 12.89
C GLU A 132 6.90 -23.89 13.77
N THR A 133 5.77 -24.45 13.36
CA THR A 133 4.82 -25.03 14.32
C THR A 133 4.22 -26.26 13.66
N GLU A 134 4.97 -27.36 13.73
CA GLU A 134 4.42 -28.72 13.76
C GLU A 134 4.06 -29.07 15.21
#